data_AF-A0A3D3KU80-F1
#
_entry.id   AF-A0A3D3KU80-F1
#
_cell.length_a   1.000
_cell.length_b   1.000
_cell.length_c   1.000
_cell.angle_alpha   90.00
_cell.angle_beta   90.00
_cell.angle_gamma   90.00
#
_symmetry.space_group_name_H-M   'P 1'
#
loop_
_entity.id
_entity.type
_entity.pdbx_description
1 polymer ?
#
loop_
_entity_poly.entity_id
_entity_poly.type
_entity_poly.pdbx_seq_one_letter_code
_entity_poly.pdbx_strand_id
1 'polypeptide(L)'
;MPKTITGLVTDNSGTPVAGVAVTNGRAVTRTDRAGTFALEPDGAFIAITRPTGWTTARWFVRTDGSAAPDTAITFLLEPEDQALPYQFMHITDTHLDAKRESEWSFDYGRLTQASQLKDFLQDLPQLSPASRSVVITGDLVDHGSPEEFVELMDAVADAPVPVNLVPGNHDHMHTGLKGLVSRNNYIINDGDPELYEAMVGPR
;
A
#
# COMPACT_ATOMS: atom_id res chain seq x y z
N MET A 1 -31.51 -6.59 -6.42
CA MET A 1 -31.20 -5.99 -5.11
C MET A 1 -29.91 -5.20 -5.28
N PRO A 2 -29.74 -4.03 -4.64
CA PRO A 2 -28.41 -3.42 -4.56
C PRO A 2 -27.44 -4.47 -3.98
N LYS A 3 -26.26 -4.60 -4.59
CA LYS A 3 -25.20 -5.44 -4.02
C LYS A 3 -24.74 -4.72 -2.76
N THR A 4 -24.55 -5.40 -1.64
CA THR A 4 -24.01 -4.78 -0.42
C THR A 4 -22.80 -5.58 0.01
N ILE A 5 -21.68 -4.90 0.25
CA ILE A 5 -20.50 -5.51 0.85
C ILE A 5 -20.70 -5.48 2.36
N THR A 6 -20.59 -6.63 3.00
CA THR A 6 -20.68 -6.77 4.45
C THR A 6 -19.39 -7.34 5.01
N GLY A 7 -19.10 -7.03 6.27
CA GLY A 7 -17.88 -7.51 6.89
C GLY A 7 -17.83 -7.30 8.38
N LEU A 8 -16.71 -7.74 8.96
CA LEU A 8 -16.45 -7.77 10.38
C LEU A 8 -15.06 -7.17 10.67
N VAL A 9 -14.94 -6.49 11.81
CA VAL A 9 -13.65 -6.12 12.39
C VAL A 9 -13.55 -6.76 13.77
N THR A 10 -12.53 -7.59 13.98
CA THR A 10 -12.24 -8.23 15.27
C THR A 10 -10.79 -8.02 15.66
N ASP A 11 -10.46 -8.28 16.92
CA ASP A 11 -9.08 -8.51 17.32
C ASP A 11 -8.61 -9.95 17.04
N ASN A 12 -7.35 -10.24 17.34
CA ASN A 12 -6.75 -11.58 17.19
C ASN A 12 -7.39 -12.67 18.09
N SER A 13 -8.18 -12.29 19.11
CA SER A 13 -8.96 -13.24 19.92
C SER A 13 -10.35 -13.54 19.34
N GLY A 14 -10.72 -12.87 18.25
CA GLY A 14 -12.06 -12.92 17.67
C GLY A 14 -13.07 -12.00 18.35
N THR A 15 -12.62 -11.12 19.26
CA THR A 15 -13.52 -10.15 19.93
C THR A 15 -13.89 -9.03 18.96
N PRO A 16 -15.18 -8.69 18.78
CA PRO A 16 -15.58 -7.62 17.87
C PRO A 16 -15.08 -6.25 18.30
N VAL A 17 -14.63 -5.44 17.33
CA VAL A 17 -14.17 -4.07 17.57
C VAL A 17 -15.17 -3.08 16.96
N ALA A 18 -15.83 -2.32 17.83
CA ALA A 18 -16.84 -1.33 17.47
C ALA A 18 -16.24 0.04 17.12
N GLY A 19 -16.95 0.81 16.29
CA GLY A 19 -16.62 2.20 15.98
C GLY A 19 -15.47 2.38 14.98
N VAL A 20 -14.93 1.31 14.40
CA VAL A 20 -13.86 1.35 13.40
C VAL A 20 -14.40 1.94 12.11
N ALA A 21 -13.72 2.96 11.57
CA ALA A 21 -14.11 3.59 10.31
C ALA A 21 -13.77 2.67 9.14
N VAL A 22 -14.75 2.43 8.26
CA VAL A 22 -14.64 1.58 7.08
C VAL A 22 -15.06 2.40 5.85
N THR A 23 -14.29 2.35 4.78
CA THR A 23 -14.53 3.14 3.56
C THR A 23 -14.38 2.31 2.29
N ASN A 24 -15.11 2.70 1.25
CA ASN A 24 -14.93 2.22 -0.12
C ASN A 24 -14.25 3.28 -1.03
N GLY A 25 -13.70 4.34 -0.43
CA GLY A 25 -13.11 5.47 -1.15
C GLY A 25 -14.09 6.60 -1.50
N ARG A 26 -15.42 6.38 -1.44
CA ARG A 26 -16.44 7.42 -1.63
C ARG A 26 -17.30 7.66 -0.38
N ALA A 27 -17.68 6.59 0.29
CA ALA A 27 -18.49 6.59 1.49
C ALA A 27 -17.68 6.07 2.68
N VAL A 28 -18.12 6.45 3.89
CA VAL A 28 -17.54 5.97 5.15
C VAL A 28 -18.68 5.50 6.05
N THR A 29 -18.52 4.34 6.66
CA THR A 29 -19.37 3.82 7.73
C THR A 29 -18.52 3.50 8.96
N ARG A 30 -19.15 3.07 10.06
CA ARG A 30 -18.46 2.58 11.26
C ARG A 30 -18.99 1.21 11.65
N THR A 31 -18.12 0.38 12.21
CA THR A 31 -18.55 -0.89 12.78
C THR A 31 -19.50 -0.71 13.96
N ASP A 32 -20.51 -1.56 14.05
CA ASP A 32 -21.44 -1.58 15.18
C ASP A 32 -20.86 -2.31 16.41
N ARG A 33 -21.68 -2.55 17.45
CA ARG A 33 -21.24 -3.25 18.67
C ARG A 33 -20.85 -4.71 18.42
N ALA A 34 -21.34 -5.31 17.34
CA ALA A 34 -20.96 -6.65 16.93
C ALA A 34 -19.74 -6.62 15.97
N GLY A 35 -19.09 -5.46 15.80
CA GLY A 35 -17.94 -5.29 14.90
C GLY A 35 -18.32 -5.31 13.43
N THR A 36 -19.61 -5.29 13.08
CA THR A 36 -20.08 -5.48 11.71
C THR A 36 -20.19 -4.17 10.95
N PHE A 37 -19.98 -4.20 9.64
CA PHE A 37 -20.19 -3.06 8.75
C PHE A 37 -20.90 -3.49 7.46
N ALA A 38 -21.54 -2.53 6.80
CA ALA A 38 -22.13 -2.68 5.48
C ALA A 38 -21.91 -1.41 4.63
N LEU A 39 -21.51 -1.59 3.38
CA LEU A 39 -21.33 -0.52 2.39
C LEU A 39 -21.84 -0.97 1.03
N GLU A 40 -22.40 -0.04 0.26
CA GLU A 40 -22.64 -0.26 -1.16
C GLU A 40 -21.29 -0.35 -1.90
N PRO A 41 -21.12 -1.27 -2.86
CA PRO A 41 -19.92 -1.39 -3.66
C PRO A 41 -19.78 -0.17 -4.56
N ASP A 42 -18.70 0.55 -4.38
CA ASP A 42 -18.33 1.72 -5.16
C ASP A 42 -16.82 1.87 -5.03
N GLY A 43 -16.09 1.78 -6.13
CA GLY A 43 -14.63 1.69 -6.12
C GLY A 43 -14.08 0.26 -6.14
N ALA A 44 -12.75 0.15 -6.04
CA ALA A 44 -12.00 -1.09 -6.22
C ALA A 44 -11.53 -1.73 -4.90
N PHE A 45 -11.91 -1.17 -3.75
CA PHE A 45 -11.46 -1.63 -2.44
C PHE A 45 -12.44 -1.30 -1.32
N ILE A 46 -12.32 -2.03 -0.21
CA ILE A 46 -12.75 -1.62 1.12
C ILE A 46 -11.51 -1.45 1.99
N ALA A 47 -11.42 -0.35 2.73
CA ALA A 47 -10.32 -0.07 3.64
C ALA A 47 -10.83 0.33 5.02
N ILE A 48 -10.00 0.13 6.04
CA ILE A 48 -10.21 0.64 7.38
C ILE A 48 -9.11 1.60 7.78
N THR A 49 -9.44 2.57 8.63
CA THR A 49 -8.43 3.37 9.32
C THR A 49 -7.98 2.62 10.57
N ARG A 50 -6.66 2.53 10.79
CA ARG A 50 -6.09 2.00 12.04
C ARG A 50 -6.56 2.86 13.22
N PRO A 51 -7.45 2.36 14.11
CA PRO A 51 -7.96 3.16 15.22
C PRO A 51 -6.89 3.32 16.31
N THR A 52 -7.05 4.32 17.19
CA THR A 52 -6.14 4.52 18.32
C THR A 52 -6.03 3.26 19.17
N GLY A 53 -4.79 2.86 19.48
CA GLY A 53 -4.49 1.65 20.27
C GLY A 53 -4.49 0.36 19.48
N TRP A 54 -4.65 0.43 18.15
CA TRP A 54 -4.71 -0.73 17.27
C TRP A 54 -3.87 -0.53 16.01
N THR A 55 -3.34 -1.63 15.50
CA THR A 55 -2.72 -1.72 14.18
C THR A 55 -3.34 -2.86 13.39
N THR A 56 -3.00 -2.93 12.11
CA THR A 56 -3.31 -4.07 11.24
C THR A 56 -2.38 -4.08 10.04
N ALA A 57 -1.92 -5.27 9.68
CA ALA A 57 -1.17 -5.51 8.45
C ALA A 57 -2.10 -5.42 7.23
N ARG A 58 -3.30 -6.00 7.33
CA ARG A 58 -4.31 -5.99 6.25
C ARG A 58 -5.33 -4.90 6.52
N TRP A 59 -5.03 -3.67 6.11
CA TRP A 59 -5.90 -2.50 6.32
C TRP A 59 -6.84 -2.22 5.14
N PHE A 60 -6.71 -2.93 4.02
CA PHE A 60 -7.63 -2.87 2.89
C PHE A 60 -7.82 -4.25 2.24
N VAL A 61 -8.89 -4.38 1.47
CA VAL A 61 -9.25 -5.55 0.67
C VAL A 61 -9.74 -5.07 -0.67
N ARG A 62 -9.21 -5.63 -1.76
CA ARG A 62 -9.71 -5.35 -3.11
C ARG A 62 -11.11 -5.92 -3.28
N THR A 63 -11.96 -5.13 -3.92
CA THR A 63 -13.27 -5.56 -4.38
C THR A 63 -13.23 -5.52 -5.89
N ASP A 64 -13.06 -6.68 -6.51
CA ASP A 64 -13.42 -6.80 -7.92
C ASP A 64 -14.94 -6.62 -8.02
N GLY A 65 -15.46 -6.00 -9.09
CA GLY A 65 -16.92 -5.87 -9.29
C GLY A 65 -17.66 -7.22 -9.33
N SER A 66 -16.91 -8.33 -9.31
CA SER A 66 -17.29 -9.74 -9.20
C SER A 66 -17.44 -10.26 -7.77
N ALA A 67 -17.18 -9.47 -6.72
CA ALA A 67 -17.47 -9.85 -5.35
C ALA A 67 -18.89 -10.44 -5.28
N ALA A 68 -18.97 -11.73 -4.93
CA ALA A 68 -20.23 -12.42 -4.78
C ALA A 68 -21.06 -11.65 -3.74
N PRO A 69 -22.41 -11.67 -3.83
CA PRO A 69 -23.29 -10.91 -2.93
C PRO A 69 -23.00 -11.10 -1.43
N ASP A 70 -22.31 -12.18 -1.06
CA ASP A 70 -22.00 -12.58 0.31
C ASP A 70 -20.48 -12.65 0.60
N THR A 71 -19.66 -11.77 0.00
CA THR A 71 -18.22 -11.73 0.33
C THR A 71 -18.03 -11.09 1.71
N ALA A 72 -17.97 -11.92 2.75
CA ALA A 72 -17.69 -11.48 4.12
C ALA A 72 -16.22 -11.03 4.25
N ILE A 73 -16.01 -9.71 4.32
CA ILE A 73 -14.67 -9.14 4.53
C ILE A 73 -14.37 -9.12 6.04
N THR A 74 -13.30 -9.76 6.47
CA THR A 74 -12.83 -9.66 7.86
C THR A 74 -11.50 -8.92 7.95
N PHE A 75 -11.47 -7.88 8.78
CA PHE A 75 -10.26 -7.18 9.19
C PHE A 75 -9.88 -7.62 10.61
N LEU A 76 -8.59 -7.92 10.81
CA LEU A 76 -8.04 -8.30 12.10
C LEU A 76 -7.20 -7.15 12.64
N LEU A 77 -7.50 -6.73 13.87
CA LEU A 77 -6.76 -5.70 14.58
C LEU A 77 -5.86 -6.32 15.65
N GLU A 78 -4.68 -5.74 15.80
CA GLU A 78 -3.73 -6.09 16.84
C GLU A 78 -3.55 -4.90 17.77
N PRO A 79 -3.57 -5.08 19.10
CA PRO A 79 -3.29 -3.99 20.02
C PRO A 79 -1.87 -3.46 19.79
N GLU A 80 -1.73 -2.14 19.66
CA GLU A 80 -0.43 -1.49 19.48
C GLU A 80 -0.35 -0.22 20.33
N ASP A 81 0.74 -0.09 21.08
CA ASP A 81 1.03 1.14 21.83
C ASP A 81 1.57 2.22 20.89
N GLN A 82 0.77 3.28 20.72
CA GLN A 82 1.03 4.41 19.82
C GLN A 82 1.61 5.61 20.60
N ALA A 83 2.55 5.35 21.50
CA ALA A 83 3.17 6.36 22.35
C ALA A 83 4.11 7.30 21.57
N LEU A 84 4.23 8.55 22.05
CA LEU A 84 5.21 9.53 21.57
C LEU A 84 6.55 9.42 22.35
N PRO A 85 7.70 9.76 21.73
CA PRO A 85 7.85 10.18 20.34
C PRO A 85 7.63 9.03 19.35
N TYR A 86 6.98 9.34 18.23
CA TYR A 86 6.87 8.44 17.09
C TYR A 86 7.98 8.78 16.09
N GLN A 87 8.81 7.80 15.74
CA GLN A 87 9.90 7.96 14.79
C GLN A 87 9.67 7.00 13.62
N PHE A 88 9.97 7.47 12.42
CA PHE A 88 9.90 6.67 11.20
C PHE A 88 11.12 6.98 10.33
N MET A 89 11.49 6.02 9.49
CA MET A 89 12.49 6.23 8.44
C MET A 89 11.79 6.64 7.16
N HIS A 90 12.31 7.67 6.49
CA HIS A 90 11.83 8.10 5.18
C HIS A 90 12.87 7.75 4.12
N ILE A 91 12.41 7.06 3.07
CA ILE A 91 13.17 6.69 1.88
C ILE A 91 12.42 7.29 0.69
N THR A 92 13.12 7.67 -0.37
CA THR A 92 12.47 8.26 -1.56
C THR A 92 13.14 7.79 -2.84
N ASP A 93 12.37 7.76 -3.93
CA ASP A 93 12.84 7.55 -5.30
C ASP A 93 13.74 6.31 -5.42
N THR A 94 13.23 5.16 -4.97
CA THR A 94 14.01 3.91 -4.99
C THR A 94 14.34 3.46 -6.40
N HIS A 95 13.48 3.77 -7.38
CA HIS A 95 13.57 3.32 -8.77
C HIS A 95 13.99 1.85 -8.84
N LEU A 96 13.19 0.99 -8.23
CA LEU A 96 13.44 -0.45 -8.26
C LEU A 96 13.23 -0.95 -9.68
N ASP A 97 14.24 -1.64 -10.21
CA ASP A 97 14.22 -2.20 -11.57
C ASP A 97 14.43 -3.72 -11.52
N ALA A 98 13.48 -4.43 -12.13
CA ALA A 98 13.48 -5.87 -12.32
C ALA A 98 14.41 -6.28 -13.47
N LYS A 99 15.69 -5.89 -13.40
CA LYS A 99 16.78 -6.27 -14.33
C LYS A 99 16.34 -6.42 -15.78
N ARG A 100 15.68 -5.40 -16.35
CA ARG A 100 15.44 -5.39 -17.80
C ARG A 100 16.62 -4.70 -18.46
N GLU A 101 17.24 -5.38 -19.43
CA GLU A 101 17.99 -4.65 -20.46
C GLU A 101 16.98 -3.80 -21.23
N SER A 102 16.75 -2.55 -20.80
CA SER A 102 15.90 -1.61 -21.51
C SER A 102 16.78 -0.65 -22.29
N GLU A 103 16.59 -0.55 -23.62
CA GLU A 103 17.34 0.36 -24.51
C GLU A 103 17.25 1.85 -24.09
N TRP A 104 16.40 2.17 -23.11
CA TRP A 104 16.10 3.50 -22.59
C TRP A 104 16.51 3.71 -21.13
N SER A 105 17.22 2.76 -20.51
CA SER A 105 17.81 2.98 -19.19
C SER A 105 18.99 3.94 -19.33
N PHE A 106 18.77 5.22 -19.03
CA PHE A 106 19.85 6.20 -18.93
C PHE A 106 20.78 5.91 -17.74
N ASP A 107 20.47 4.89 -16.92
CA ASP A 107 21.10 4.62 -15.63
C ASP A 107 21.48 3.14 -15.46
N TYR A 108 21.88 2.47 -16.55
CA TYR A 108 22.41 1.10 -16.53
C TYR A 108 23.40 0.88 -15.37
N GLY A 109 22.94 0.15 -14.34
CA GLY A 109 23.74 -0.21 -13.16
C GLY A 109 23.66 0.72 -11.95
N ARG A 110 22.80 1.75 -11.96
CA ARG A 110 22.58 2.65 -10.79
C ARG A 110 21.23 2.49 -10.10
N LEU A 111 20.29 1.78 -10.70
CA LEU A 111 18.96 1.54 -10.13
C LEU A 111 19.03 0.58 -8.93
N THR A 112 18.08 0.71 -8.01
CA THR A 112 18.03 -0.11 -6.80
C THR A 112 17.56 -1.51 -7.16
N GLN A 113 18.30 -2.54 -6.78
CA GLN A 113 17.83 -3.92 -6.85
C GLN A 113 16.93 -4.22 -5.64
N ALA A 114 15.90 -5.04 -5.86
CA ALA A 114 15.02 -5.52 -4.78
C ALA A 114 15.80 -6.10 -3.59
N SER A 115 16.90 -6.83 -3.84
CA SER A 115 17.76 -7.36 -2.79
C SER A 115 18.44 -6.27 -1.96
N GLN A 116 18.84 -5.16 -2.57
CA GLN A 116 19.47 -4.04 -1.84
C GLN A 116 18.47 -3.35 -0.91
N LEU A 117 17.24 -3.15 -1.37
CA LEU A 117 16.17 -2.62 -0.51
C LEU A 117 15.86 -3.59 0.63
N LYS A 118 15.73 -4.90 0.32
CA LYS A 118 15.49 -5.93 1.34
C LYS A 118 16.58 -5.94 2.40
N ASP A 119 17.85 -6.01 2.00
CA ASP A 119 19.00 -6.02 2.92
C ASP A 119 19.02 -4.74 3.79
N PHE A 120 18.79 -3.58 3.18
CA PHE A 120 18.71 -2.31 3.92
C PHE A 120 17.59 -2.30 4.98
N LEU A 121 16.40 -2.81 4.64
CA LEU A 121 15.29 -2.92 5.57
C LEU A 121 15.57 -3.93 6.70
N GLN A 122 16.30 -5.02 6.42
CA GLN A 122 16.73 -5.99 7.44
C GLN A 122 17.75 -5.40 8.42
N ASP A 123 18.58 -4.46 7.97
CA ASP A 123 19.55 -3.75 8.82
C ASP A 123 18.94 -2.63 9.66
N LEU A 124 17.66 -2.29 9.45
CA LEU A 124 16.95 -1.22 10.16
C LEU A 124 17.06 -1.29 11.70
N PRO A 125 16.97 -2.46 12.37
CA PRO A 125 17.13 -2.55 13.83
C PRO A 125 18.51 -2.07 14.32
N GLN A 126 19.53 -2.07 13.45
CA GLN A 126 20.85 -1.54 13.76
C GLN A 126 20.98 -0.07 13.35
N LEU A 127 20.49 0.28 12.16
CA LEU A 127 20.64 1.62 11.56
C LEU A 127 19.74 2.67 12.24
N SER A 128 18.51 2.30 12.59
CA SER A 128 17.52 3.17 13.20
C SER A 128 16.59 2.38 14.14
N PRO A 129 17.09 1.90 15.29
CA PRO A 129 16.36 1.02 16.21
C PRO A 129 15.05 1.62 16.76
N ALA A 130 14.90 2.94 16.71
CA ALA A 130 13.71 3.62 17.22
C ALA A 130 12.63 3.85 16.15
N SER A 131 12.92 3.56 14.88
CA SER A 131 11.93 3.63 13.81
C SER A 131 10.82 2.61 14.05
N ARG A 132 9.58 3.09 14.12
CA ARG A 132 8.37 2.27 14.25
C ARG A 132 7.70 1.96 12.92
N SER A 133 8.12 2.64 11.85
CA SER A 133 7.70 2.38 10.49
C SER A 133 8.73 2.92 9.50
N VAL A 134 8.59 2.48 8.26
CA VAL A 134 9.25 3.07 7.09
C VAL A 134 8.19 3.70 6.21
N VAL A 135 8.50 4.85 5.63
CA VAL A 135 7.71 5.49 4.58
C VAL A 135 8.61 5.59 3.36
N ILE A 136 8.20 5.00 2.24
CA ILE A 136 8.90 5.09 0.95
C ILE A 136 8.02 5.90 0.01
N THR A 137 8.54 7.00 -0.52
CA THR A 137 7.76 7.92 -1.36
C THR A 137 8.40 8.13 -2.72
N GLY A 138 7.59 8.32 -3.76
CA GLY A 138 8.10 8.70 -5.07
C GLY A 138 8.82 7.54 -5.77
N ASP A 139 8.56 7.42 -7.07
CA ASP A 139 9.21 6.51 -8.02
C ASP A 139 9.72 5.22 -7.38
N LEU A 140 8.78 4.42 -6.88
CA LEU A 140 9.09 3.21 -6.12
C LEU A 140 9.74 2.18 -7.06
N VAL A 141 9.11 1.97 -8.21
CA VAL A 141 9.61 1.19 -9.33
C VAL A 141 9.95 2.09 -10.52
N ASP A 142 10.80 1.63 -11.43
CA ASP A 142 11.30 2.47 -12.53
C ASP A 142 10.36 2.52 -13.75
N HIS A 143 9.69 1.42 -14.10
CA HIS A 143 8.83 1.37 -15.31
C HIS A 143 7.33 1.22 -14.99
N GLY A 144 6.97 1.10 -13.72
CA GLY A 144 5.58 0.84 -13.33
C GLY A 144 5.09 -0.51 -13.86
N SER A 145 5.97 -1.51 -13.99
CA SER A 145 5.62 -2.81 -14.54
C SER A 145 5.10 -3.78 -13.47
N PRO A 146 4.26 -4.77 -13.83
CA PRO A 146 3.79 -5.78 -12.88
C PRO A 146 4.96 -6.54 -12.23
N GLU A 147 6.02 -6.82 -12.99
CA GLU A 147 7.20 -7.53 -12.52
C GLU A 147 7.94 -6.74 -11.43
N GLU A 148 8.17 -5.44 -11.64
CA GLU A 148 8.81 -4.59 -10.64
C GLU A 148 7.96 -4.45 -9.37
N PHE A 149 6.63 -4.35 -9.50
CA PHE A 149 5.76 -4.32 -8.32
C PHE A 149 5.81 -5.65 -7.54
N VAL A 150 5.89 -6.80 -8.22
CA VAL A 150 6.08 -8.09 -7.54
C VAL A 150 7.40 -8.09 -6.76
N GLU A 151 8.49 -7.63 -7.37
CA GLU A 151 9.80 -7.55 -6.69
C GLU A 151 9.81 -6.56 -5.53
N LEU A 152 9.18 -5.38 -5.70
CA LEU A 152 9.02 -4.40 -4.62
C LEU A 152 8.26 -4.99 -3.44
N MET A 153 7.13 -5.66 -3.70
CA MET A 153 6.31 -6.24 -2.64
C MET A 153 7.04 -7.39 -1.93
N ASP A 154 7.84 -8.20 -2.64
CA ASP A 154 8.71 -9.22 -2.03
C ASP A 154 9.84 -8.60 -1.18
N ALA A 155 10.44 -7.49 -1.63
CA ALA A 155 11.52 -6.81 -0.93
C ALA A 155 11.06 -6.23 0.42
N VAL A 156 9.83 -5.71 0.50
CA VAL A 156 9.28 -5.09 1.72
C VAL A 156 8.52 -6.06 2.63
N ALA A 157 8.20 -7.27 2.16
CA ALA A 157 7.33 -8.22 2.86
C ALA A 157 7.84 -8.60 4.27
N ASP A 158 9.16 -8.79 4.40
CA ASP A 158 9.81 -9.23 5.63
C ASP A 158 10.41 -8.06 6.45
N ALA A 159 10.04 -6.81 6.15
CA ALA A 159 10.56 -5.66 6.87
C ALA A 159 10.21 -5.76 8.38
N PRO A 160 11.15 -5.41 9.28
CA PRO A 160 10.95 -5.58 10.73
C PRO A 160 9.90 -4.64 11.33
N VAL A 161 9.49 -3.61 10.57
CA VAL A 161 8.44 -2.66 10.90
C VAL A 161 7.57 -2.39 9.67
N PRO A 162 6.32 -1.91 9.85
CA PRO A 162 5.45 -1.62 8.72
C PRO A 162 6.06 -0.64 7.71
N VAL A 163 5.92 -0.96 6.41
CA VAL A 163 6.35 -0.11 5.29
C VAL A 163 5.12 0.52 4.65
N ASN A 164 5.14 1.85 4.52
CA ASN A 164 4.09 2.62 3.84
C ASN A 164 4.65 3.13 2.51
N LEU A 165 4.02 2.72 1.42
CA LEU A 165 4.45 3.04 0.06
C LEU A 165 3.59 4.18 -0.49
N VAL A 166 4.21 5.15 -1.15
CA VAL A 166 3.53 6.29 -1.80
C VAL A 166 4.10 6.44 -3.21
N PRO A 167 3.27 6.32 -4.26
CA PRO A 167 3.77 6.28 -5.63
C PRO A 167 4.21 7.66 -6.12
N GLY A 168 5.19 7.68 -7.01
CA GLY A 168 5.53 8.80 -7.88
C GLY A 168 4.94 8.64 -9.28
N ASN A 169 5.58 9.26 -10.27
CA ASN A 169 5.11 9.15 -11.65
C ASN A 169 5.53 7.82 -12.27
N HIS A 170 6.73 7.30 -11.99
CA HIS A 170 7.21 6.06 -12.61
C HIS A 170 6.29 4.86 -12.32
N ASP A 171 5.68 4.85 -11.13
CA ASP A 171 4.72 3.85 -10.67
C ASP A 171 3.41 3.76 -11.48
N HIS A 172 3.16 4.74 -12.36
CA HIS A 172 1.93 4.85 -13.18
C HIS A 172 2.18 4.72 -14.69
N MET A 173 3.34 4.17 -15.09
CA MET A 173 3.76 4.13 -16.51
C MET A 173 3.33 2.87 -17.26
N HIS A 174 2.59 1.95 -16.64
CA HIS A 174 2.20 0.66 -17.22
C HIS A 174 1.48 0.75 -18.57
N THR A 175 0.65 1.78 -18.76
CA THR A 175 -0.17 1.97 -19.98
C THR A 175 0.55 2.75 -21.09
N GLY A 176 1.78 3.21 -20.84
CA GLY A 176 2.69 3.78 -21.83
C GLY A 176 3.44 5.03 -21.37
N LEU A 177 4.48 5.40 -22.11
CA LEU A 177 5.37 6.55 -21.83
C LEU A 177 4.80 7.91 -22.28
N LYS A 178 3.49 8.03 -22.42
CA LYS A 178 2.89 9.32 -22.85
C LYS A 178 3.02 10.30 -21.71
N GLY A 179 3.76 11.38 -21.94
CA GLY A 179 3.96 12.38 -20.93
C GLY A 179 4.50 13.70 -21.44
N LEU A 180 4.33 14.72 -20.61
CA LEU A 180 4.95 16.03 -20.77
C LEU A 180 6.23 16.08 -19.95
N VAL A 181 7.25 16.75 -20.47
CA VAL A 181 8.41 17.10 -19.64
C VAL A 181 8.14 18.45 -19.02
N SER A 182 8.12 18.51 -17.69
CA SER A 182 7.95 19.75 -16.95
C SER A 182 9.12 20.70 -17.23
N ARG A 183 8.95 21.99 -16.90
CA ARG A 183 10.03 23.00 -17.01
C ARG A 183 11.32 22.62 -16.26
N ASN A 184 11.20 21.74 -15.27
CA ASN A 184 12.31 21.28 -14.41
C ASN A 184 12.84 19.90 -14.86
N ASN A 185 12.48 19.45 -16.08
CA ASN A 185 12.92 18.19 -16.66
C ASN A 185 12.39 16.92 -15.96
N TYR A 186 11.23 17.02 -15.29
CA TYR A 186 10.52 15.85 -14.75
C TYR A 186 9.50 15.33 -15.77
N ILE A 187 9.43 14.00 -15.93
CA ILE A 187 8.40 13.34 -16.72
C ILE A 187 7.07 13.42 -15.97
N ILE A 188 6.02 13.87 -16.65
CA ILE A 188 4.64 13.88 -16.17
C ILE A 188 3.87 12.95 -17.11
N ASN A 189 3.51 11.76 -16.65
CA ASN A 189 2.67 10.84 -17.42
C ASN A 189 1.18 11.05 -17.13
N ASP A 190 0.33 10.31 -17.85
CA ASP A 190 -1.13 10.35 -17.69
C ASP A 190 -1.61 9.93 -16.28
N GLY A 191 -0.74 9.30 -15.48
CA GLY A 191 -0.96 9.05 -14.05
C GLY A 191 -1.98 7.96 -13.75
N ASP A 192 -2.07 6.93 -14.60
CA ASP A 192 -2.99 5.81 -14.42
C ASP A 192 -2.60 4.97 -13.18
N PRO A 193 -3.41 4.96 -12.13
CA PRO A 193 -3.08 4.29 -10.88
C PRO A 193 -3.50 2.83 -10.81
N GLU A 194 -4.17 2.32 -11.86
CA GLU A 194 -4.84 1.03 -11.80
C GLU A 194 -3.89 -0.08 -11.32
N LEU A 195 -2.67 -0.14 -11.87
CA LEU A 195 -1.71 -1.17 -11.50
C LEU A 195 -1.15 -0.97 -10.08
N TYR A 196 -0.81 0.26 -9.69
CA TYR A 196 -0.37 0.56 -8.33
C TYR A 196 -1.45 0.16 -7.31
N GLU A 197 -2.70 0.59 -7.52
CA GLU A 197 -3.81 0.28 -6.63
C GLU A 197 -4.13 -1.23 -6.63
N ALA A 198 -3.87 -1.91 -7.74
CA ALA A 198 -4.02 -3.35 -7.86
C ALA A 198 -2.98 -4.15 -7.07
N MET A 199 -1.73 -3.66 -6.99
CA MET A 199 -0.58 -4.39 -6.42
C MET A 199 -0.25 -3.95 -4.99
N VAL A 200 -0.39 -2.66 -4.69
CA VAL A 200 0.05 -2.05 -3.43
C VAL A 200 -1.15 -1.69 -2.55
N GLY A 201 -2.19 -1.11 -3.13
CA GLY A 201 -3.40 -0.69 -2.42
C GLY A 201 -3.80 0.76 -2.66
N PRO A 202 -4.86 1.24 -2.00
CA PRO A 202 -5.37 2.59 -2.21
C PRO A 202 -4.32 3.66 -1.84
N ARG A 203 -4.31 4.75 -2.61
CA ARG A 203 -3.45 5.93 -2.42
C ARG A 203 -4.09 6.96 -1.50
#